data_AF-A0A730HMK7-F1
#
_entry.id   AF-A0A730HMK7-F1
#
_cell.length_a   1.000
_cell.length_b   1.000
_cell.length_c   1.000
_cell.angle_alpha   90.00
_cell.angle_beta   90.00
_cell.angle_gamma   90.00
#
_symmetry.space_group_name_H-M   'P 1'
#
loop_
_entity.id
_entity.type
_entity.pdbx_description
1 polymer ?
#
loop_
_entity_poly.entity_id
_entity_poly.type
_entity_poly.pdbx_seq_one_letter_code
_entity_poly.pdbx_strand_id
1 'polypeptide(L)'
;LEDLSFKLIDRLDLDKLHLAARIRLNDWNDEIDERYISFRVGRASEIRDYFKDFIGCEEFTQAKIETKGLVDAIKHCLQLVHESEPQIINEKLELAEDFCKKHKDDDGKISLEVLGRHLFPEHEHLLLNVAQNEPYSLSERVSIDNTGLKALVRYRGSDKRMSISFDADLLTSKTVEFDSTTGKLTFNQIPMVLRKALEKG
;
A
#
# COMPACT_ATOMS: atom_id res chain seq x y z
N LEU A 1 62.77 -2.31 0.46
CA LEU A 1 61.44 -1.88 -0.04
C LEU A 1 61.06 -2.86 -1.14
N GLU A 2 60.79 -4.10 -0.76
CA GLU A 2 60.39 -5.14 -1.69
C GLU A 2 59.04 -5.65 -1.21
N ASP A 3 58.15 -5.86 -2.18
CA ASP A 3 56.86 -6.54 -2.07
C ASP A 3 55.62 -5.74 -1.65
N LEU A 4 55.40 -4.60 -2.31
CA LEU A 4 54.07 -4.02 -2.43
C LEU A 4 53.45 -4.46 -3.76
N SER A 5 52.53 -5.42 -3.70
CA SER A 5 51.73 -5.85 -4.85
C SER A 5 50.38 -5.12 -4.87
N PHE A 6 50.00 -4.59 -6.02
CA PHE A 6 48.67 -4.01 -6.21
C PHE A 6 47.65 -5.13 -6.35
N LYS A 7 46.72 -5.22 -5.40
CA LYS A 7 45.60 -6.13 -5.47
C LYS A 7 44.39 -5.38 -6.02
N LEU A 8 43.82 -5.89 -7.11
CA LEU A 8 42.50 -5.45 -7.54
C LEU A 8 41.49 -5.87 -6.45
N ILE A 9 40.77 -4.89 -5.92
CA ILE A 9 39.69 -5.11 -4.96
C ILE A 9 38.42 -4.71 -5.68
N ASP A 10 37.60 -5.70 -6.01
CA ASP A 10 36.24 -5.44 -6.47
C ASP A 10 35.44 -4.89 -5.29
N ARG A 11 35.10 -3.61 -5.36
CA ARG A 11 34.27 -2.94 -4.36
C ARG A 11 32.85 -2.82 -4.91
N LEU A 12 31.90 -3.36 -4.17
CA LEU A 12 30.49 -3.16 -4.43
C LEU A 12 30.07 -1.78 -3.92
N ASP A 13 29.66 -0.90 -4.82
CA ASP A 13 29.07 0.40 -4.48
C ASP A 13 27.58 0.21 -4.18
N LEU A 14 27.25 0.17 -2.88
CA LEU A 14 25.87 -0.05 -2.41
C LEU A 14 24.92 1.10 -2.75
N ASP A 15 25.44 2.29 -3.04
CA ASP A 15 24.63 3.45 -3.41
C ASP A 15 24.21 3.40 -4.88
N LYS A 16 24.99 2.69 -5.71
CA LYS A 16 24.71 2.47 -7.14
C LYS A 16 24.12 1.10 -7.45
N LEU A 17 23.64 0.40 -6.42
CA LEU A 17 23.02 -0.90 -6.63
C LEU A 17 21.74 -0.75 -7.44
N HIS A 18 21.77 -1.25 -8.68
CA HIS A 18 20.62 -1.25 -9.58
C HIS A 18 19.60 -2.30 -9.19
N LEU A 19 20.04 -3.50 -8.81
CA LEU A 19 19.20 -4.60 -8.30
C LEU A 19 19.95 -5.40 -7.24
N ALA A 20 19.25 -5.75 -6.16
CA ALA A 20 19.67 -6.76 -5.19
C ALA A 20 18.47 -7.57 -4.73
N ALA A 21 18.73 -8.83 -4.36
CA ALA A 21 17.88 -9.63 -3.51
C ALA A 21 18.63 -9.89 -2.20
N ARG A 22 17.95 -9.75 -1.06
CA ARG A 22 18.46 -10.11 0.26
C ARG A 22 17.60 -11.24 0.81
N ILE A 23 18.27 -12.30 1.26
CA ILE A 23 17.64 -13.50 1.81
C ILE A 23 17.99 -13.58 3.29
N ARG A 24 16.98 -13.59 4.16
CA ARG A 24 17.12 -13.77 5.60
C ARG A 24 17.08 -15.26 5.92
N LEU A 25 18.25 -15.86 6.02
CA LEU A 25 18.38 -17.31 6.20
C LEU A 25 17.78 -17.83 7.52
N ASN A 26 17.79 -17.03 8.58
CA ASN A 26 17.19 -17.42 9.85
C ASN A 26 15.66 -17.50 9.74
N ASP A 27 15.04 -16.45 9.21
CA ASP A 27 13.59 -16.39 8.99
C ASP A 27 13.12 -17.55 8.07
N TRP A 28 13.92 -17.91 7.07
CA TRP A 28 13.68 -19.06 6.20
C TRP A 28 13.80 -20.40 6.93
N ASN A 29 14.86 -20.58 7.72
CA ASN A 29 15.17 -21.84 8.38
C ASN A 29 14.22 -22.14 9.55
N ASP A 30 13.77 -21.10 10.24
CA ASP A 30 12.96 -21.21 11.44
C ASP A 30 11.45 -21.18 11.13
N GLU A 31 11.07 -21.11 9.84
CA GLU A 31 9.68 -20.98 9.35
C GLU A 31 8.89 -19.83 10.03
N ILE A 32 9.60 -18.81 10.51
CA ILE A 32 9.04 -17.68 11.25
C ILE A 32 8.21 -16.78 10.32
N ASP A 33 8.65 -16.66 9.07
CA ASP A 33 7.99 -15.85 8.06
C ASP A 33 8.09 -16.56 6.71
N GLU A 34 6.97 -16.68 5.99
CA GLU A 34 6.95 -17.15 4.61
C GLU A 34 7.74 -16.21 3.67
N ARG A 35 8.10 -15.00 4.14
CA ARG A 35 8.66 -13.89 3.35
C ARG A 35 10.06 -13.49 3.79
N TYR A 36 11.01 -14.40 3.59
CA TYR A 36 12.42 -14.24 3.93
C TYR A 36 13.28 -13.63 2.78
N ILE A 37 12.69 -13.32 1.63
CA ILE A 37 13.36 -12.64 0.51
C ILE A 37 12.87 -11.18 0.44
N SER A 38 13.80 -10.26 0.15
CA SER A 38 13.55 -8.82 -0.05
C SER A 38 14.27 -8.30 -1.30
N PHE A 39 13.66 -7.44 -2.13
CA PHE A 39 14.33 -6.81 -3.28
C PHE A 39 14.60 -5.32 -3.12
N ARG A 40 15.77 -4.88 -3.58
CA ARG A 40 16.08 -3.46 -3.83
C ARG A 40 16.19 -3.24 -5.33
N VAL A 41 15.36 -2.36 -5.89
CA VAL A 41 15.38 -2.02 -7.33
C VAL A 41 15.54 -0.52 -7.51
N GLY A 42 16.51 -0.16 -8.35
CA GLY A 42 16.68 1.19 -8.87
C GLY A 42 15.59 1.57 -9.88
N ARG A 43 15.68 2.75 -10.48
CA ARG A 43 14.62 3.30 -11.35
C ARG A 43 14.48 2.62 -12.73
N ALA A 44 15.27 1.59 -13.05
CA ALA A 44 15.27 0.95 -14.36
C ALA A 44 14.29 -0.24 -14.39
N SER A 45 13.15 -0.06 -15.07
CA SER A 45 12.05 -1.05 -15.13
C SER A 45 12.37 -2.29 -15.95
N GLU A 46 13.20 -2.18 -17.00
CA GLU A 46 13.46 -3.29 -17.94
C GLU A 46 14.30 -4.43 -17.33
N ILE A 47 15.21 -4.12 -16.40
CA ILE A 47 16.10 -5.11 -15.80
C ILE A 47 15.39 -5.90 -14.67
N ARG A 48 14.26 -5.38 -14.18
CA ARG A 48 13.49 -5.98 -13.08
C ARG A 48 12.91 -7.34 -13.46
N ASP A 49 12.32 -7.45 -14.64
CA ASP A 49 11.59 -8.67 -15.01
C ASP A 49 12.57 -9.82 -15.33
N TYR A 50 13.73 -9.52 -15.94
CA TYR A 50 14.83 -10.48 -16.06
C TYR A 50 15.38 -10.93 -14.69
N PHE A 51 15.56 -10.01 -13.74
CA PHE A 51 16.09 -10.36 -12.43
C PHE A 51 15.13 -11.22 -11.60
N LYS A 52 13.81 -10.96 -11.73
CA LYS A 52 12.78 -11.83 -11.16
C LYS A 52 12.87 -13.24 -11.72
N ASP A 53 12.97 -13.38 -13.04
CA ASP A 53 13.08 -14.69 -13.70
C ASP A 53 14.38 -15.40 -13.31
N PHE A 54 15.48 -14.66 -13.16
CA PHE A 54 16.78 -15.20 -12.75
C PHE A 54 16.80 -15.69 -11.29
N ILE A 55 16.22 -14.93 -10.36
CA ILE A 55 16.15 -15.30 -8.94
C ILE A 55 14.98 -16.26 -8.67
N GLY A 56 13.97 -16.31 -9.55
CA GLY A 56 12.77 -17.14 -9.42
C GLY A 56 11.78 -16.64 -8.37
N CYS A 57 11.64 -15.32 -8.18
CA CYS A 57 10.84 -14.75 -7.09
C CYS A 57 9.97 -13.55 -7.52
N GLU A 58 8.77 -13.41 -6.94
CA GLU A 58 7.68 -12.54 -7.42
C GLU A 58 7.36 -11.30 -6.55
N GLU A 59 8.23 -10.96 -5.59
CA GLU A 59 7.95 -9.99 -4.50
C GLU A 59 7.31 -8.65 -4.91
N PHE A 60 7.59 -8.14 -6.12
CA PHE A 60 7.00 -6.87 -6.62
C PHE A 60 5.50 -6.93 -6.87
N THR A 61 5.00 -8.08 -7.31
CA THR A 61 3.56 -8.28 -7.47
C THR A 61 2.92 -8.42 -6.10
N GLN A 62 3.64 -9.08 -5.19
CA GLN A 62 3.22 -9.35 -3.83
C GLN A 62 2.99 -8.06 -3.02
N ALA A 63 3.89 -7.07 -3.08
CA ALA A 63 3.71 -5.81 -2.35
C ALA A 63 2.42 -5.05 -2.74
N LYS A 64 2.03 -5.10 -4.02
CA LYS A 64 0.77 -4.50 -4.49
C LYS A 64 -0.46 -5.24 -3.97
N ILE A 65 -0.40 -6.57 -3.98
CA ILE A 65 -1.48 -7.43 -3.45
C ILE A 65 -1.65 -7.18 -1.95
N GLU A 66 -0.54 -7.21 -1.21
CA GLU A 66 -0.50 -6.95 0.23
C GLU A 66 -0.99 -5.56 0.60
N THR A 67 -0.54 -4.53 -0.13
CA THR A 67 -1.02 -3.16 0.10
C THR A 67 -2.51 -3.05 -0.17
N LYS A 68 -3.02 -3.68 -1.24
CA LYS A 68 -4.45 -3.70 -1.52
C LYS A 68 -5.23 -4.37 -0.38
N GLY A 69 -4.79 -5.56 0.05
CA GLY A 69 -5.40 -6.27 1.17
C GLY A 69 -5.39 -5.43 2.45
N LEU A 70 -4.30 -4.70 2.72
CA LEU A 70 -4.20 -3.81 3.87
C LEU A 70 -5.20 -2.65 3.78
N VAL A 71 -5.28 -1.99 2.62
CA VAL A 71 -6.24 -0.90 2.40
C VAL A 71 -7.68 -1.37 2.64
N ASP A 72 -8.02 -2.54 2.09
CA ASP A 72 -9.36 -3.11 2.24
C ASP A 72 -9.65 -3.51 3.70
N ALA A 73 -8.67 -4.09 4.41
CA ALA A 73 -8.78 -4.42 5.83
C ALA A 73 -8.96 -3.17 6.72
N ILE A 74 -8.22 -2.09 6.45
CA ILE A 74 -8.37 -0.81 7.16
C ILE A 74 -9.77 -0.24 6.94
N LYS A 75 -10.24 -0.18 5.69
CA LYS A 75 -11.59 0.29 5.35
C LYS A 75 -12.67 -0.55 6.04
N HIS A 76 -12.50 -1.87 6.09
CA HIS A 76 -13.40 -2.77 6.79
C HIS A 76 -13.44 -2.50 8.29
N CYS A 77 -12.28 -2.40 8.95
CA CYS A 77 -12.22 -2.07 10.38
C CYS A 77 -12.89 -0.72 10.69
N LEU A 78 -12.66 0.29 9.86
CA LEU A 78 -13.30 1.60 9.99
C LEU A 78 -14.81 1.52 9.83
N GLN A 79 -15.30 0.71 8.90
CA GLN A 79 -16.74 0.47 8.77
C GLN A 79 -17.31 -0.20 10.02
N LEU A 80 -16.62 -1.18 10.59
CA LEU A 80 -17.08 -1.89 11.80
C LEU A 80 -17.22 -0.97 13.02
N VAL A 81 -16.29 -0.02 13.20
CA VAL A 81 -16.23 0.82 14.40
C VAL A 81 -16.93 2.17 14.21
N HIS A 82 -16.90 2.73 13.00
CA HIS A 82 -17.28 4.12 12.72
C HIS A 82 -18.28 4.26 11.55
N GLU A 83 -19.10 3.24 11.25
CA GLU A 83 -20.06 3.24 10.13
C GLU A 83 -20.90 4.53 10.03
N SER A 84 -21.34 5.08 11.17
CA SER A 84 -22.18 6.28 11.23
C SER A 84 -21.40 7.60 11.31
N GLU A 85 -20.07 7.54 11.31
CA GLU A 85 -19.16 8.67 11.55
C GLU A 85 -18.21 8.89 10.36
N PRO A 86 -18.74 9.33 9.19
CA PRO A 86 -17.96 9.41 7.96
C PRO A 86 -16.77 10.38 8.08
N GLN A 87 -16.85 11.41 8.92
CA GLN A 87 -15.73 12.32 9.19
C GLN A 87 -14.56 11.60 9.86
N ILE A 88 -14.84 10.71 10.83
CA ILE A 88 -13.79 9.97 11.55
C ILE A 88 -13.15 8.93 10.63
N ILE A 89 -13.94 8.19 9.85
CA ILE A 89 -13.42 7.25 8.83
C ILE A 89 -12.40 7.96 7.94
N ASN A 90 -12.79 9.14 7.46
CA ASN A 90 -12.01 9.96 6.57
C ASN A 90 -10.66 10.41 7.17
N GLU A 91 -10.67 10.92 8.41
CA GLU A 91 -9.45 11.29 9.13
C GLU A 91 -8.52 10.10 9.35
N LYS A 92 -9.09 8.94 9.72
CA LYS A 92 -8.33 7.71 9.95
C LYS A 92 -7.71 7.14 8.68
N LEU A 93 -8.38 7.25 7.53
CA LEU A 93 -7.80 6.86 6.24
C LEU A 93 -6.59 7.72 5.86
N GLU A 94 -6.68 9.04 6.06
CA GLU A 94 -5.56 9.96 5.84
C GLU A 94 -4.40 9.67 6.80
N LEU A 95 -4.71 9.42 8.07
CA LEU A 95 -3.72 9.01 9.07
C LEU A 95 -3.03 7.69 8.71
N ALA A 96 -3.79 6.71 8.21
CA ALA A 96 -3.25 5.43 7.77
C ALA A 96 -2.29 5.60 6.58
N GLU A 97 -2.66 6.42 5.60
CA GLU A 97 -1.82 6.70 4.44
C GLU A 97 -0.48 7.33 4.85
N ASP A 98 -0.53 8.34 5.72
CA ASP A 98 0.66 9.03 6.23
C ASP A 98 1.55 8.09 7.05
N PHE A 99 0.95 7.29 7.93
CA PHE A 99 1.67 6.30 8.72
C PHE A 99 2.42 5.30 7.82
N CYS A 100 1.72 4.71 6.84
CA CYS A 100 2.31 3.74 5.93
C CYS A 100 3.45 4.33 5.09
N LYS A 101 3.43 5.64 4.79
CA LYS A 101 4.52 6.30 4.09
C LYS A 101 5.74 6.53 4.97
N LYS A 102 5.55 6.88 6.25
CA LYS A 102 6.61 7.30 7.17
C LYS A 102 7.27 6.17 7.95
N HIS A 103 6.54 5.10 8.24
CA HIS A 103 6.98 4.05 9.19
C HIS A 103 7.42 2.74 8.52
N LYS A 104 7.76 2.78 7.22
CA LYS A 104 8.38 1.64 6.54
C LYS A 104 9.79 1.42 7.06
N ASP A 105 10.16 0.16 7.25
CA ASP A 105 11.53 -0.23 7.49
C ASP A 105 12.37 -0.26 6.20
N ASP A 106 13.61 -0.72 6.32
CA ASP A 106 14.55 -0.83 5.20
C ASP A 106 14.08 -1.79 4.09
N ASP A 107 13.15 -2.70 4.41
CA ASP A 107 12.53 -3.62 3.44
C ASP A 107 11.23 -3.06 2.85
N GLY A 108 10.84 -1.84 3.20
CA GLY A 108 9.58 -1.27 2.75
C GLY A 108 8.35 -1.89 3.42
N LYS A 109 8.51 -2.57 4.56
CA LYS A 109 7.42 -3.21 5.32
C LYS A 109 7.01 -2.37 6.53
N ILE A 110 5.76 -2.50 6.97
CA ILE A 110 5.24 -1.93 8.22
C ILE A 110 4.73 -3.02 9.15
N SER A 111 4.59 -2.72 10.45
CA SER A 111 3.95 -3.62 11.43
C SER A 111 2.44 -3.33 11.52
N LEU A 112 1.62 -4.36 11.35
CA LEU A 112 0.16 -4.28 11.52
C LEU A 112 -0.25 -3.96 12.95
N GLU A 113 0.48 -4.47 13.94
CA GLU A 113 0.21 -4.21 15.35
C GLU A 113 0.42 -2.73 15.70
N VAL A 114 1.54 -2.15 15.24
CA VAL A 114 1.84 -0.73 15.48
C VAL A 114 0.84 0.17 14.75
N LEU A 115 0.52 -0.15 13.48
CA LEU A 115 -0.50 0.56 12.73
C LEU A 115 -1.88 0.45 13.40
N GLY A 116 -2.25 -0.75 13.87
CA GLY A 116 -3.51 -1.03 14.55
C GLY A 116 -3.68 -0.21 15.81
N ARG A 117 -2.66 -0.18 16.69
CA ARG A 117 -2.62 0.69 17.87
C ARG A 117 -2.76 2.17 17.53
N HIS A 118 -2.12 2.61 16.45
CA HIS A 118 -2.16 4.00 16.02
C HIS A 118 -3.54 4.42 15.51
N LEU A 119 -4.18 3.56 14.70
CA LEU A 119 -5.48 3.84 14.12
C LEU A 119 -6.63 3.57 15.10
N PHE A 120 -6.53 2.54 15.92
CA PHE A 120 -7.60 2.05 16.79
C PHE A 120 -7.07 1.86 18.23
N PRO A 121 -6.77 2.96 18.96
CA PRO A 121 -6.19 2.86 20.30
C PRO A 121 -7.09 2.11 21.30
N GLU A 122 -8.42 2.23 21.15
CA GLU A 122 -9.41 1.52 21.98
C GLU A 122 -9.61 0.04 21.56
N HIS A 123 -9.09 -0.35 20.39
CA HIS A 123 -9.22 -1.68 19.81
C HIS A 123 -7.90 -2.12 19.15
N GLU A 124 -6.81 -2.14 19.93
CA GLU A 124 -5.44 -2.25 19.40
C GLU A 124 -5.19 -3.50 18.53
N HIS A 125 -5.86 -4.62 18.83
CA HIS A 125 -5.74 -5.87 18.07
C HIS A 125 -6.70 -5.99 16.89
N LEU A 126 -7.63 -5.05 16.69
CA LEU A 126 -8.67 -5.15 15.67
C LEU A 126 -8.09 -5.30 14.27
N LEU A 127 -7.19 -4.39 13.89
CA LEU A 127 -6.61 -4.40 12.55
C LEU A 127 -5.78 -5.67 12.31
N LEU A 128 -4.97 -6.07 13.28
CA LEU A 128 -4.14 -7.27 13.19
C LEU A 128 -5.03 -8.52 12.99
N ASN A 129 -6.06 -8.68 13.82
CA ASN A 129 -6.98 -9.81 13.74
C ASN A 129 -7.74 -9.83 12.41
N VAL A 130 -8.25 -8.69 11.96
CA VAL A 130 -8.99 -8.62 10.67
C VAL A 130 -8.06 -8.92 9.50
N ALA A 131 -6.87 -8.31 9.48
CA ALA A 131 -5.91 -8.44 8.38
C ALA A 131 -5.30 -9.83 8.23
N GLN A 132 -5.13 -10.58 9.33
CA GLN A 132 -4.55 -11.93 9.31
C GLN A 132 -5.55 -13.03 8.92
N ASN A 133 -6.85 -12.75 9.02
CA ASN A 133 -7.89 -13.71 8.66
C ASN A 133 -8.35 -13.54 7.20
N GLU A 134 -9.05 -14.56 6.70
CA GLU A 134 -9.75 -14.47 5.41
C GLU A 134 -10.69 -13.25 5.38
N PRO A 135 -10.74 -12.49 4.27
CA PRO A 135 -10.16 -12.79 2.96
C PRO A 135 -8.74 -12.21 2.71
N TYR A 136 -8.10 -11.63 3.72
CA TYR A 136 -6.89 -10.82 3.52
C TYR A 136 -5.60 -11.61 3.74
N SER A 137 -5.57 -12.49 4.75
CA SER A 137 -4.47 -13.43 5.04
C SER A 137 -3.08 -12.76 5.00
N LEU A 138 -2.97 -11.55 5.56
CA LEU A 138 -1.74 -10.77 5.60
C LEU A 138 -0.85 -11.22 6.76
N SER A 139 0.47 -11.34 6.56
CA SER A 139 1.43 -11.48 7.65
C SER A 139 1.44 -10.26 8.58
N GLU A 140 1.97 -10.43 9.79
CA GLU A 140 2.13 -9.35 10.78
C GLU A 140 2.88 -8.13 10.25
N ARG A 141 3.78 -8.38 9.28
CA ARG A 141 4.53 -7.35 8.56
C ARG A 141 4.10 -7.31 7.11
N VAL A 142 3.64 -6.14 6.67
CA VAL A 142 3.05 -5.95 5.34
C VAL A 142 3.94 -5.08 4.47
N SER A 143 4.19 -5.53 3.25
CA SER A 143 5.00 -4.81 2.26
C SER A 143 4.17 -3.70 1.60
N ILE A 144 4.74 -2.50 1.48
CA ILE A 144 4.00 -1.30 1.06
C ILE A 144 4.40 -0.82 -0.33
N ASP A 145 3.44 -0.85 -1.25
CA ASP A 145 3.47 -0.14 -2.52
C ASP A 145 2.84 1.26 -2.37
N ASN A 146 3.65 2.31 -2.53
CA ASN A 146 3.18 3.70 -2.37
C ASN A 146 2.06 4.07 -3.35
N THR A 147 1.97 3.41 -4.50
CA THR A 147 0.91 3.69 -5.48
C THR A 147 -0.42 3.15 -4.99
N GLY A 148 -0.43 1.95 -4.41
CA GLY A 148 -1.61 1.33 -3.80
C GLY A 148 -2.17 2.13 -2.62
N LEU A 149 -1.33 2.80 -1.83
CA LEU A 149 -1.78 3.64 -0.72
C LEU A 149 -2.73 4.79 -1.15
N LYS A 150 -2.68 5.22 -2.41
CA LYS A 150 -3.60 6.25 -2.92
C LYS A 150 -5.07 5.87 -2.78
N ALA A 151 -5.39 4.58 -2.67
CA ALA A 151 -6.74 4.10 -2.42
C ALA A 151 -7.28 4.43 -1.02
N LEU A 152 -6.43 4.90 -0.09
CA LEU A 152 -6.83 5.48 1.19
C LEU A 152 -7.22 6.97 1.07
N VAL A 153 -6.83 7.64 -0.01
CA VAL A 153 -7.11 9.07 -0.23
C VAL A 153 -8.51 9.25 -0.78
N ARG A 154 -9.22 10.26 -0.29
CA ARG A 154 -10.55 10.64 -0.79
C ARG A 154 -10.57 12.09 -1.26
N TYR A 155 -11.15 12.33 -2.43
CA TYR A 155 -11.50 13.68 -2.86
C TYR A 155 -12.82 14.09 -2.23
N ARG A 156 -12.88 15.31 -1.69
CA ARG A 156 -14.07 15.85 -1.05
C ARG A 156 -14.24 17.32 -1.38
N GLY A 157 -15.50 17.76 -1.46
CA GLY A 157 -15.86 19.16 -1.62
C GLY A 157 -17.32 19.37 -1.30
N SER A 158 -17.65 20.47 -0.63
CA SER A 158 -19.03 20.83 -0.33
C SER A 158 -19.26 22.32 -0.50
N ASP A 159 -20.48 22.66 -0.90
CA ASP A 159 -21.01 24.01 -0.92
C ASP A 159 -22.40 24.04 -0.25
N LYS A 160 -23.11 25.16 -0.37
CA LYS A 160 -24.44 25.34 0.26
C LYS A 160 -25.52 24.37 -0.24
N ARG A 161 -25.37 23.78 -1.43
CA ARG A 161 -26.41 22.99 -2.10
C ARG A 161 -25.97 21.56 -2.39
N MET A 162 -24.68 21.25 -2.31
CA MET A 162 -24.14 19.96 -2.69
C MET A 162 -22.93 19.58 -1.84
N SER A 163 -22.80 18.29 -1.55
CA SER A 163 -21.57 17.70 -1.01
C SER A 163 -21.19 16.51 -1.88
N ILE A 164 -19.90 16.35 -2.14
CA ILE A 164 -19.35 15.25 -2.92
C ILE A 164 -18.13 14.67 -2.21
N SER A 165 -18.06 13.34 -2.15
CA SER A 165 -16.90 12.63 -1.62
C SER A 165 -16.77 11.28 -2.32
N PHE A 166 -15.55 10.96 -2.78
CA PHE A 166 -15.27 9.70 -3.46
C PHE A 166 -13.80 9.30 -3.33
N ASP A 167 -13.50 8.01 -3.44
CA ASP A 167 -12.13 7.47 -3.35
C ASP A 167 -11.28 7.94 -4.54
N ALA A 168 -10.01 8.27 -4.29
CA ALA A 168 -9.10 8.77 -5.32
C ALA A 168 -8.78 7.72 -6.40
N ASP A 169 -8.92 6.44 -6.09
CA ASP A 169 -8.77 5.34 -7.05
C ASP A 169 -9.79 5.40 -8.19
N LEU A 170 -10.96 6.01 -7.98
CA LEU A 170 -11.98 6.18 -9.01
C LEU A 170 -11.55 7.10 -10.15
N LEU A 171 -10.59 8.01 -9.91
CA LEU A 171 -9.93 8.76 -10.99
C LEU A 171 -8.98 7.86 -11.78
N THR A 172 -8.28 6.95 -11.09
CA THR A 172 -7.31 6.03 -11.72
C THR A 172 -8.03 4.98 -12.57
N SER A 173 -9.16 4.47 -12.10
CA SER A 173 -10.00 3.50 -12.83
C SER A 173 -10.81 4.12 -13.98
N LYS A 174 -10.81 5.46 -14.10
CA LYS A 174 -11.68 6.23 -15.00
C LYS A 174 -13.17 6.03 -14.73
N THR A 175 -13.54 5.62 -13.52
CA THR A 175 -14.94 5.63 -13.09
C THR A 175 -15.43 7.07 -12.89
N VAL A 176 -14.52 7.94 -12.44
CA VAL A 176 -14.69 9.39 -12.37
C VAL A 176 -13.61 10.04 -13.22
N GLU A 177 -13.97 11.03 -14.02
CA GLU A 177 -13.04 11.78 -14.87
C GLU A 177 -13.15 13.27 -14.55
N PHE A 178 -12.00 13.92 -14.38
CA PHE A 178 -11.93 15.37 -14.21
C PHE A 178 -11.23 15.99 -15.41
N ASP A 179 -11.94 16.86 -16.12
CA ASP A 179 -11.38 17.70 -17.18
C ASP A 179 -10.99 19.06 -16.58
N SER A 180 -9.69 19.29 -16.44
CA SER A 180 -9.14 20.54 -15.89
C SER A 180 -9.33 21.75 -16.80
N THR A 181 -9.55 21.55 -18.11
CA THR A 181 -9.77 22.64 -19.07
C THR A 181 -11.19 23.17 -18.96
N THR A 182 -12.18 22.28 -18.85
CA THR A 182 -13.59 22.66 -18.76
C THR A 182 -14.12 22.73 -17.33
N GLY A 183 -13.36 22.25 -16.34
CA GLY A 183 -13.77 22.16 -14.94
C GLY A 183 -14.86 21.11 -14.69
N LYS A 184 -15.07 20.17 -15.62
CA LYS A 184 -16.14 19.17 -15.52
C LYS A 184 -15.66 17.93 -14.78
N LEU A 185 -16.49 17.45 -13.87
CA LEU A 185 -16.35 16.15 -13.22
C LEU A 185 -17.43 15.20 -13.77
N THR A 186 -17.00 14.17 -14.49
CA THR A 186 -17.88 13.19 -15.14
C THR A 186 -17.86 11.88 -14.35
N PHE A 187 -19.04 11.38 -13.99
CA PHE A 187 -19.21 10.06 -13.37
C PHE A 187 -19.65 9.05 -14.43
N ASN A 188 -18.72 8.23 -14.92
CA ASN A 188 -19.02 7.15 -15.88
C ASN A 188 -19.85 6.04 -15.24
N GLN A 189 -19.71 5.86 -13.92
CA GLN A 189 -20.61 5.04 -13.12
C GLN A 189 -20.94 5.77 -11.81
N ILE A 190 -22.20 5.64 -11.38
CA ILE A 190 -22.70 6.18 -10.12
C ILE A 190 -23.22 5.05 -9.23
N PRO A 191 -23.26 5.22 -7.89
CA PRO A 191 -23.79 4.22 -6.98
C PRO A 191 -25.20 3.76 -7.38
N MET A 192 -25.48 2.46 -7.29
CA MET A 192 -26.76 1.88 -7.71
C MET A 192 -27.96 2.54 -7.02
N VAL A 193 -27.80 2.89 -5.74
CA VAL A 193 -28.84 3.60 -4.96
C VAL A 193 -29.16 4.96 -5.57
N LEU A 194 -28.14 5.75 -5.93
CA LEU A 194 -28.30 7.06 -6.56
C LEU A 194 -28.93 6.93 -7.95
N ARG A 195 -28.47 5.97 -8.76
CA ARG A 195 -29.06 5.69 -10.09
C ARG A 195 -30.56 5.41 -9.98
N LYS A 196 -30.95 4.49 -9.08
CA LYS A 196 -32.36 4.15 -8.84
C LYS A 196 -33.19 5.33 -8.35
N ALA A 197 -32.61 6.25 -7.57
CA ALA A 197 -33.31 7.44 -7.11
C ALA A 197 -33.56 8.42 -8.27
N LEU A 198 -32.57 8.62 -9.15
CA LEU A 198 -32.67 9.49 -10.33
C LEU A 198 -33.65 8.95 -11.38
N GLU A 199 -33.70 7.63 -11.59
CA GLU A 199 -34.63 7.01 -12.55
C GLU A 199 -36.10 7.04 -12.10
N LYS A 200 -36.36 7.29 -10.81
CA LYS A 200 -37.71 7.40 -10.24
C LYS A 200 -38.26 8.83 -10.25
N GLY A 201 -37.40 9.83 -10.40
CA GLY A 201 -37.76 11.25 -10.41
C GLY A 201 -38.04 11.72 -11.83
#